data_AF-A0A7W1BUI2-F1
#
_entry.id   AF-A0A7W1BUI2-F1
#
_cell.length_a   1.000
_cell.length_b   1.000
_cell.length_c   1.000
_cell.angle_alpha   90.00
_cell.angle_beta   90.00
_cell.angle_gamma   90.00
#
_symmetry.space_group_name_H-M   'P 1'
#
loop_
_entity.id
_entity.type
_entity.pdbx_description
1 polymer ?
#
loop_
_entity_poly.entity_id
_entity_poly.type
_entity_poly.pdbx_seq_one_letter_code
_entity_poly.pdbx_strand_id
1 'polypeptide(L)' 'RSHRQRNQALPHWLDHYNRRRPHSSLGDRPPISRVHNVCG' A
#
# COMPACT_ATOMS: atom_id res chain seq x y z
N ARG A 1 23.86 5.49 -8.01
CA ARG A 1 23.53 4.49 -6.97
C ARG A 1 22.20 4.87 -6.32
N SER A 2 21.05 4.51 -6.92
CA SER A 2 19.76 4.96 -6.37
C SER A 2 18.55 4.11 -6.76
N HIS A 3 18.51 3.57 -7.99
CA HIS A 3 17.33 2.81 -8.45
C HIS A 3 17.26 1.38 -7.87
N ARG A 4 18.38 0.65 -7.78
CA ARG A 4 18.41 -0.76 -7.35
C ARG A 4 17.94 -0.95 -5.90
N GLN A 5 18.35 -0.06 -5.00
CA GLN A 5 17.94 -0.08 -3.59
C GLN A 5 16.44 0.25 -3.45
N ARG A 6 15.94 1.20 -4.25
CA ARG A 6 14.51 1.56 -4.25
C ARG A 6 13.66 0.40 -4.77
N ASN A 7 14.10 -0.29 -5.82
CA ASN A 7 13.38 -1.46 -6.34
C ASN A 7 13.38 -2.64 -5.37
N GLN A 8 14.45 -2.84 -4.60
CA GLN A 8 14.48 -3.86 -3.55
C GLN A 8 13.55 -3.53 -2.38
N ALA A 9 13.42 -2.25 -2.01
CA ALA A 9 12.51 -1.81 -0.94
C ALA A 9 11.05 -1.66 -1.40
N LEU A 10 10.80 -1.57 -2.71
CA LEU A 10 9.48 -1.28 -3.28
C LEU A 10 8.40 -2.31 -2.89
N PRO A 11 8.63 -3.63 -2.94
CA PRO A 11 7.61 -4.61 -2.55
C PRO A 11 7.20 -4.46 -1.09
N HIS A 12 8.16 -4.24 -0.20
CA HIS A 12 7.90 -4.02 1.23
C HIS A 12 7.12 -2.72 1.48
N TRP A 13 7.48 -1.65 0.77
CA TRP A 13 6.79 -0.37 0.89
C TRP A 13 5.35 -0.46 0.38
N LEU A 14 5.10 -1.17 -0.73
CA LEU A 14 3.76 -1.40 -1.26
C LEU A 14 2.87 -2.19 -0.30
N ASP A 15 3.38 -3.26 0.32
CA ASP A 15 2.64 -4.03 1.33
C ASP A 15 2.21 -3.13 2.50
N HIS A 16 3.15 -2.36 3.03
CA HIS A 16 2.88 -1.44 4.13
C HIS A 16 1.84 -0.38 3.74
N TYR A 17 2.01 0.25 2.57
CA TYR A 17 1.09 1.29 2.09
C TYR A 17 -0.32 0.75 1.92
N ASN A 18 -0.47 -0.42 1.28
CA ASN A 18 -1.78 -0.98 0.96
C ASN A 18 -2.49 -1.58 2.18
N ARG A 19 -1.74 -2.18 3.12
CA ARG A 19 -2.32 -2.98 4.22
C ARG A 19 -2.29 -2.33 5.59
N ARG A 20 -1.38 -1.38 5.84
CA ARG A 20 -1.10 -0.88 7.20
C ARG A 20 -1.14 0.63 7.34
N ARG A 21 -0.86 1.38 6.27
CA ARG A 21 -0.86 2.84 6.33
C ARG A 21 -2.27 3.34 6.67
N PRO A 22 -2.46 4.11 7.76
CA PRO A 22 -3.74 4.73 8.05
C PRO A 22 -3.98 5.89 7.07
N HIS A 23 -5.22 6.02 6.58
CA HIS A 23 -5.64 7.14 5.76
C HIS A 23 -6.80 7.86 6.43
N SER A 24 -6.59 9.14 6.77
CA SER A 24 -7.61 9.98 7.40
C SER A 24 -8.87 10.13 6.54
N SER A 25 -8.72 10.18 5.21
CA SER A 25 -9.85 10.17 4.27
C SER A 25 -10.65 8.85 4.25
N LEU A 26 -10.10 7.78 4.83
CA LEU A 26 -10.72 6.47 4.95
C LEU A 26 -11.13 6.13 6.39
N GLY A 27 -11.11 7.12 7.30
CA GLY A 27 -11.38 6.89 8.72
C GLY A 27 -10.30 6.04 9.39
N ASP A 28 -9.03 6.35 9.09
CA ASP A 28 -7.83 5.68 9.59
C ASP A 28 -7.69 4.21 9.15
N ARG A 29 -8.44 3.81 8.13
CA ARG A 29 -8.37 2.47 7.54
C ARG A 29 -7.35 2.41 6.41
N PRO A 30 -6.69 1.26 6.20
CA PRO A 30 -5.75 1.08 5.10
C PRO A 30 -6.47 1.06 3.74
N PRO A 31 -5.78 1.43 2.63
CA PRO A 31 -6.37 1.53 1.30
C PRO A 31 -7.08 0.27 0.82
N ILE A 32 -6.54 -0.91 1.15
CA ILE A 32 -7.14 -2.20 0.77
C ILE A 32 -8.56 -2.37 1.32
N SER A 33 -8.91 -1.69 2.42
CA SER A 33 -10.25 -1.73 3.02
C SER A 33 -11.34 -1.15 2.12
N ARG A 34 -10.98 -0.42 1.06
CA ARG A 34 -11.91 0.18 0.10
C ARG A 34 -12.08 -0.66 -1.16
N VAL A 35 -11.24 -1.67 -1.37
CA VAL A 35 -11.32 -2.54 -2.54
C VAL A 35 -12.47 -3.52 -2.29
N HIS A 36 -13.66 -3.17 -2.78
CA HIS A 36 -14.82 -4.05 -2.72
C HIS A 36 -14.80 -4.99 -3.93
N ASN A 37 -14.82 -6.30 -3.65
CA ASN A 37 -15.09 -7.42 -4.59
C ASN A 37 -15.00 -7.05 -6.07
N VAL A 38 -13.80 -6.71 -6.52
CA VAL A 38 -13.50 -6.67 -7.95
C VAL A 38 -13.47 -8.12 -8.42
N CYS A 39 -14.63 -8.61 -8.87
CA CYS A 39 -14.66 -9.79 -9.73
C CYS A 39 -13.93 -9.39 -11.02
N GLY A 40 -12.84 -10.10 -11.30
CA GLY A 40 -12.01 -9.89 -12.49
C GLY A 40 -12.75 -10.15 -13.78
#